data_AF-A0A7R9UWL2-F1
#
_entry.id   AF-A0A7R9UWL2-F1
#
_cell.length_a   1.000
_cell.length_b   1.000
_cell.length_c   1.000
_cell.angle_alpha   90.00
_cell.angle_beta   90.00
_cell.angle_gamma   90.00
#
_symmetry.space_group_name_H-M   'P 1'
#
loop_
_entity.id
_entity.type
_entity.pdbx_description
1 polymer ?
#
loop_
_entity_poly.entity_id
_entity_poly.type
_entity_poly.pdbx_seq_one_letter_code
_entity_poly.pdbx_strand_id
1 'polypeptide(L)'
;MAATQRVVISSLTDNVRTGDLVFFNQRCDSLLDAPRFAVVCAFRKYGLSHSGAGVFDHAGVVVRNPRTDVPWLLEGSSSAVRLTPFEERAMEAAKTASEVVLVRLETPRTPALEARAQGYVAELAGGERGGRT
;
A
#
# COMPACT_ATOMS: atom_id res chain seq x y z
N MET A 1 -1.53 -3.94 -29.21
CA MET A 1 -2.48 -2.92 -28.69
C MET A 1 -2.78 -3.27 -27.24
N ALA A 2 -2.32 -2.47 -26.26
CA ALA A 2 -2.52 -2.74 -24.84
C ALA A 2 -3.31 -1.57 -24.22
N ALA A 3 -4.62 -1.72 -24.15
CA ALA A 3 -5.54 -0.72 -23.59
C ALA A 3 -6.45 -1.42 -22.58
N THR A 4 -5.96 -1.68 -21.36
CA THR A 4 -6.82 -2.20 -20.28
C THR A 4 -6.35 -1.85 -18.85
N GLN A 5 -5.30 -1.03 -18.65
CA GLN A 5 -4.73 -0.86 -17.30
C GLN A 5 -5.03 0.50 -16.63
N ARG A 6 -5.65 1.45 -17.33
CA ARG A 6 -5.95 2.80 -16.78
C ARG A 6 -7.26 2.91 -16.01
N VAL A 7 -8.22 2.01 -16.23
CA VAL A 7 -9.61 2.21 -15.77
C VAL A 7 -9.87 1.68 -14.35
N VAL A 8 -9.02 0.77 -13.83
CA VAL A 8 -9.23 0.21 -12.48
C VAL A 8 -8.83 1.22 -11.39
N ILE A 9 -7.78 2.03 -11.60
CA ILE A 9 -7.21 2.92 -10.56
C ILE A 9 -8.08 4.14 -10.25
N SER A 10 -8.69 4.77 -11.26
CA SER A 10 -9.56 5.95 -11.04
C SER A 10 -10.87 5.59 -10.32
N SER A 11 -11.38 4.37 -10.49
CA SER A 11 -12.55 3.89 -9.72
C SER A 11 -12.22 3.51 -8.28
N LEU A 12 -10.94 3.22 -7.99
CA LEU A 12 -10.45 2.85 -6.67
C LEU A 12 -10.30 4.08 -5.76
N THR A 13 -9.85 5.23 -6.28
CA THR A 13 -9.64 6.45 -5.48
C THR A 13 -10.93 7.01 -4.85
N ASP A 14 -12.07 6.84 -5.52
CA ASP A 14 -13.32 7.51 -5.11
C ASP A 14 -14.09 6.74 -4.04
N ASN A 15 -13.74 5.49 -3.78
CA ASN A 15 -14.49 4.60 -2.89
C ASN A 15 -13.65 3.90 -1.81
N VAL A 16 -12.40 4.32 -1.64
CA VAL A 16 -11.54 3.81 -0.57
C VAL A 16 -11.88 4.47 0.76
N ARG A 17 -11.91 3.66 1.82
CA ARG A 17 -12.23 4.09 3.18
C ARG A 17 -11.13 3.68 4.15
N THR A 18 -11.07 4.38 5.28
CA THR A 18 -10.16 4.02 6.37
C THR A 18 -10.37 2.55 6.77
N GLY A 19 -9.27 1.79 6.83
CA GLY A 19 -9.27 0.37 7.15
C GLY A 19 -9.39 -0.57 5.94
N ASP A 20 -9.58 -0.06 4.73
CA ASP A 20 -9.47 -0.89 3.53
C ASP A 20 -8.00 -1.34 3.33
N LEU A 21 -7.80 -2.57 2.88
CA LEU A 21 -6.48 -3.15 2.63
C LEU A 21 -6.16 -3.11 1.16
N VAL A 22 -4.90 -2.83 0.83
CA VAL A 22 -4.43 -2.75 -0.55
C VAL A 22 -3.25 -3.70 -0.70
N PHE A 23 -3.34 -4.63 -1.63
CA PHE A 23 -2.30 -5.60 -1.94
C PHE A 23 -1.69 -5.28 -3.29
N PHE A 24 -0.37 -5.38 -3.38
CA PHE A 24 0.39 -5.14 -4.59
C PHE A 24 1.14 -6.40 -5.00
N ASN A 25 1.08 -6.70 -6.28
CA ASN A 25 1.86 -7.72 -6.94
C ASN A 25 2.91 -7.00 -7.80
N GLN A 26 4.00 -6.55 -7.16
CA GLN A 26 5.08 -5.84 -7.84
C GLN A 26 5.83 -6.79 -8.79
N ARG A 27 6.26 -6.29 -9.95
CA ARG A 27 7.08 -7.10 -10.84
C ARG A 27 8.51 -7.09 -10.29
N CYS A 28 9.02 -8.22 -9.82
CA CYS A 28 10.35 -8.25 -9.19
C CYS A 28 11.49 -7.91 -10.18
N ASP A 29 11.24 -8.00 -11.49
CA ASP A 29 12.15 -7.55 -12.55
C ASP A 29 12.26 -6.02 -12.63
N SER A 30 11.27 -5.26 -12.17
CA SER A 30 11.38 -3.80 -12.04
C SER A 30 12.33 -3.37 -10.92
N LEU A 31 12.87 -4.32 -10.14
CA LEU A 31 13.84 -4.09 -9.07
C LEU A 31 15.25 -4.60 -9.43
N LEU A 32 15.50 -4.95 -10.70
CA LEU A 32 16.80 -5.48 -11.15
C LEU A 32 17.96 -4.51 -10.91
N ASP A 33 17.71 -3.21 -10.93
CA ASP A 33 18.71 -2.17 -10.62
C ASP A 33 19.15 -2.19 -9.14
N ALA A 34 18.45 -2.95 -8.30
CA ALA A 34 18.77 -3.13 -6.89
C ALA A 34 18.61 -4.61 -6.48
N PRO A 35 19.61 -5.48 -6.77
CA PRO A 35 19.51 -6.93 -6.71
C PRO A 35 19.01 -7.49 -5.37
N ARG A 36 19.38 -6.83 -4.26
CA ARG A 36 18.91 -7.18 -2.91
C ARG A 36 17.38 -7.10 -2.77
N PHE A 37 16.74 -6.12 -3.41
CA PHE A 37 15.29 -5.95 -3.35
C PHE A 37 14.56 -6.91 -4.29
N ALA A 38 15.15 -7.24 -5.45
CA ALA A 38 14.62 -8.28 -6.34
C ALA A 38 14.60 -9.67 -5.65
N VAL A 39 15.66 -10.02 -4.90
CA VAL A 39 15.72 -11.28 -4.13
C VAL A 39 14.70 -11.28 -2.99
N VAL A 40 14.56 -10.18 -2.24
CA VAL A 40 13.53 -10.06 -1.18
C VAL A 40 12.12 -10.15 -1.75
N CYS A 41 11.87 -9.52 -2.90
CA CYS A 41 10.60 -9.62 -3.63
C CYS A 41 10.30 -11.08 -4.00
N ALA A 42 11.25 -11.76 -4.65
CA ALA A 42 11.10 -13.16 -5.02
C ALA A 42 10.91 -14.07 -3.80
N PHE A 43 11.64 -13.84 -2.70
CA PHE A 43 11.51 -14.63 -1.48
C PHE A 43 10.17 -14.41 -0.77
N ARG A 44 9.67 -13.17 -0.69
CA ARG A 44 8.35 -12.88 -0.12
C ARG A 44 7.24 -13.53 -0.94
N LYS A 45 7.37 -13.46 -2.26
CA LYS A 45 6.42 -13.98 -3.23
C LYS A 45 6.38 -15.51 -3.25
N TYR A 46 7.55 -16.15 -3.40
CA TYR A 46 7.67 -17.58 -3.66
C TYR A 46 8.20 -18.40 -2.48
N GLY A 47 8.91 -17.77 -1.54
CA GLY A 47 9.58 -18.47 -0.43
C GLY A 47 8.73 -18.59 0.83
N LEU A 48 7.88 -17.60 1.14
CA LEU A 48 7.06 -17.59 2.36
C LEU A 48 5.64 -18.17 2.15
N SER A 49 5.16 -18.25 0.92
CA SER A 49 3.82 -18.78 0.61
C SER A 49 3.88 -20.26 0.23
N HIS A 50 3.75 -21.14 1.22
CA HIS A 50 3.73 -22.61 1.01
C HIS A 50 2.53 -23.12 0.17
N SER A 51 1.55 -22.27 -0.17
CA SER A 51 0.32 -22.64 -0.89
C SER A 51 0.28 -22.23 -2.36
N GLY A 52 1.33 -21.57 -2.89
CA GLY A 52 1.37 -21.13 -4.29
C GLY A 52 0.45 -19.96 -4.65
N ALA A 53 -0.27 -19.39 -3.68
CA ALA A 53 -1.12 -18.20 -3.85
C ALA A 53 -0.35 -16.86 -3.64
N GLY A 54 0.96 -16.94 -3.37
CA GLY A 54 1.84 -15.82 -3.02
C GLY A 54 2.18 -14.90 -4.19
N VAL A 55 1.20 -14.30 -4.84
CA VAL A 55 1.44 -13.30 -5.90
C VAL A 55 1.59 -11.88 -5.37
N PHE A 56 1.18 -11.62 -4.14
CA PHE A 56 1.32 -10.29 -3.53
C PHE A 56 2.60 -10.24 -2.67
N ASP A 57 3.44 -9.24 -2.92
CA ASP A 57 4.73 -9.05 -2.25
C ASP A 57 4.74 -7.85 -1.29
N HIS A 58 3.67 -7.04 -1.35
CA HIS A 58 3.54 -5.83 -0.56
C HIS A 58 2.07 -5.52 -0.25
N ALA A 59 1.83 -4.88 0.90
CA ALA A 59 0.51 -4.51 1.35
C ALA A 59 0.53 -3.17 2.11
N GLY A 60 -0.61 -2.47 2.08
CA GLY A 60 -0.84 -1.25 2.83
C GLY A 60 -2.27 -1.15 3.33
N VAL A 61 -2.50 -0.24 4.26
CA VAL A 61 -3.81 0.07 4.84
C VAL A 61 -4.20 1.49 4.45
N VAL A 62 -5.41 1.69 3.99
CA VAL A 62 -5.94 3.03 3.70
C VAL A 62 -6.27 3.73 5.01
N VAL A 63 -5.82 4.98 5.14
CA VAL A 63 -6.22 5.90 6.19
C VAL A 63 -6.61 7.23 5.54
N ARG A 64 -7.86 7.67 5.74
CA ARG A 64 -8.31 8.97 5.20
C ARG A 64 -7.93 10.11 6.13
N ASN A 65 -7.45 11.21 5.58
CA ASN A 65 -7.22 12.42 6.35
C ASN A 65 -8.56 13.04 6.76
N PRO A 66 -8.85 13.25 8.05
CA PRO A 66 -10.14 13.74 8.50
C PRO A 66 -10.40 15.21 8.16
N ARG A 67 -9.37 15.98 7.80
CA ARG A 67 -9.47 17.41 7.45
C ARG A 67 -9.68 17.62 5.96
N THR A 68 -9.00 16.82 5.13
CA THR A 68 -9.01 16.99 3.67
C THR A 68 -9.81 15.91 2.95
N ASP A 69 -10.24 14.87 3.67
CA ASP A 69 -10.89 13.67 3.15
C ASP A 69 -10.06 12.89 2.10
N VAL A 70 -8.77 13.22 1.99
CA VAL A 70 -7.86 12.58 1.03
C VAL A 70 -7.41 11.21 1.57
N PRO A 71 -7.52 10.12 0.79
CA PRO A 71 -7.03 8.80 1.21
C PRO A 71 -5.51 8.73 1.11
N TRP A 72 -4.88 8.29 2.20
CA TRP A 72 -3.45 7.99 2.26
C TRP A 72 -3.27 6.48 2.45
N LEU A 73 -2.16 5.95 1.98
CA LEU A 73 -1.76 4.57 2.18
C LEU A 73 -0.66 4.50 3.23
N LEU A 74 -0.94 3.77 4.31
CA LEU A 74 0.03 3.42 5.32
C LEU A 74 0.66 2.07 4.96
N GLU A 75 1.95 2.06 4.69
CA GLU A 75 2.67 0.87 4.23
C GLU A 75 4.01 0.69 4.95
N GLY A 76 4.38 -0.56 5.21
CA GLY A 76 5.68 -0.89 5.82
C GLY A 76 6.75 -1.08 4.76
N SER A 77 7.82 -0.30 4.80
CA SER A 77 9.03 -0.54 4.01
C SER A 77 10.06 -1.34 4.81
N SER A 78 11.17 -1.73 4.18
CA SER A 78 12.26 -2.44 4.85
C SER A 78 12.93 -1.65 5.98
N SER A 79 12.75 -0.33 6.05
CA SER A 79 13.43 0.54 7.01
C SER A 79 12.50 1.43 7.85
N ALA A 80 11.25 1.64 7.41
CA ALA A 80 10.31 2.54 8.08
C ALA A 80 8.86 2.26 7.67
N VAL A 81 7.92 2.69 8.49
CA VAL A 81 6.52 2.85 8.08
C VAL A 81 6.41 4.16 7.29
N ARG A 82 5.78 4.11 6.11
CA ARG A 82 5.58 5.26 5.23
C ARG A 82 4.11 5.54 5.05
N LEU A 83 3.82 6.81 4.82
CA LEU A 83 2.48 7.30 4.59
C LEU A 83 2.49 8.13 3.31
N THR A 84 1.86 7.60 2.27
CA THR A 84 1.91 8.17 0.91
C THR A 84 0.49 8.46 0.43
N PRO A 85 0.23 9.59 -0.25
CA PRO A 85 -1.06 9.81 -0.89
C PRO A 85 -1.46 8.62 -1.76
N PHE A 86 -2.68 8.11 -1.59
CA PHE A 86 -3.11 6.88 -2.25
C PHE A 86 -3.04 7.00 -3.78
N GLU A 87 -3.40 8.17 -4.33
CA GLU A 87 -3.31 8.45 -5.75
C GLU A 87 -1.87 8.34 -6.28
N GLU A 88 -0.90 8.98 -5.60
CA GLU A 88 0.52 8.91 -5.95
C GLU A 88 1.01 7.46 -5.97
N ARG A 89 0.67 6.71 -4.91
CA ARG A 89 1.07 5.31 -4.78
C ARG A 89 0.42 4.42 -5.82
N ALA A 90 -0.82 4.69 -6.20
CA ALA A 90 -1.53 3.97 -7.24
C ALA A 90 -0.93 4.26 -8.64
N MET A 91 -0.53 5.52 -8.90
CA MET A 91 0.19 5.89 -10.12
C MET A 91 1.56 5.19 -10.21
N GLU A 92 2.28 5.05 -9.09
CA GLU A 92 3.51 4.27 -9.04
C GLU A 92 3.25 2.79 -9.31
N ALA A 93 2.24 2.21 -8.66
CA ALA A 93 1.84 0.83 -8.87
C ALA A 93 1.43 0.55 -10.32
N ALA A 94 0.82 1.51 -11.02
CA ALA A 94 0.49 1.36 -12.44
C ALA A 94 1.72 1.09 -13.33
N LYS A 95 2.92 1.50 -12.88
CA LYS A 95 4.18 1.33 -13.60
C LYS A 95 4.89 0.05 -13.22
N THR A 96 4.86 -0.31 -11.93
CA THR A 96 5.71 -1.36 -11.34
C THR A 96 4.93 -2.61 -10.92
N ALA A 97 3.63 -2.51 -10.69
CA ALA A 97 2.78 -3.63 -10.30
C ALA A 97 2.13 -4.29 -11.52
N SER A 98 2.12 -5.62 -11.51
CA SER A 98 1.32 -6.41 -12.43
C SER A 98 -0.16 -6.39 -12.04
N GLU A 99 -0.44 -6.33 -10.74
CA GLU A 99 -1.79 -6.35 -10.19
C GLU A 99 -1.85 -5.57 -8.87
N VAL A 100 -2.98 -4.90 -8.64
CA VAL A 100 -3.31 -4.22 -7.38
C VAL A 100 -4.73 -4.62 -6.99
N VAL A 101 -4.90 -5.11 -5.76
CA VAL A 101 -6.19 -5.55 -5.24
C VAL A 101 -6.55 -4.73 -4.01
N LEU A 102 -7.77 -4.17 -4.02
CA LEU A 102 -8.38 -3.52 -2.86
C LEU A 102 -9.32 -4.50 -2.19
N VAL A 103 -9.08 -4.78 -0.91
CA VAL A 103 -9.95 -5.60 -0.07
C VAL A 103 -10.63 -4.71 0.95
N ARG A 104 -11.96 -4.66 0.87
CA ARG A 104 -12.79 -3.98 1.88
C ARG A 104 -13.02 -4.95 3.02
N LEU A 105 -12.64 -4.55 4.22
CA LEU A 105 -12.98 -5.31 5.42
C LEU A 105 -14.45 -5.07 5.77
N GLU A 106 -15.17 -6.14 6.10
CA GLU A 106 -16.57 -6.07 6.57
C GLU A 106 -16.68 -5.58 8.03
N THR A 107 -15.61 -5.01 8.56
CA THR A 107 -15.58 -4.48 9.92
C THR A 107 -16.42 -3.20 10.01
N PRO A 108 -17.26 -3.03 11.05
CA PRO A 108 -18.00 -1.80 11.28
C PRO A 108 -17.04 -0.59 11.34
N ARG A 109 -17.21 0.35 10.41
CA ARG A 109 -16.45 1.60 10.36
C ARG A 109 -17.02 2.55 11.41
N THR A 110 -16.50 2.46 12.62
CA THR A 110 -16.91 3.31 13.73
C THR A 110 -16.01 4.54 13.82
N PRO A 111 -16.52 5.67 14.34
CA PRO A 111 -15.68 6.84 14.63
C PRO A 111 -14.48 6.51 15.53
N ALA A 112 -14.62 5.50 16.41
CA ALA A 112 -13.53 5.01 17.24
C ALA A 112 -12.41 4.33 16.44
N LEU A 113 -12.75 3.54 15.41
CA LEU A 113 -11.75 2.95 14.50
C LEU A 113 -10.99 4.04 13.77
N GLU A 114 -11.70 5.03 13.24
CA GLU A 114 -11.08 6.16 12.53
C GLU A 114 -10.16 6.95 13.47
N ALA A 115 -10.63 7.29 14.67
CA ALA A 115 -9.82 8.00 15.67
C ALA A 115 -8.55 7.22 16.05
N ARG A 116 -8.64 5.88 16.19
CA ARG A 116 -7.47 5.03 16.46
C ARG A 116 -6.49 5.01 15.29
N ALA A 117 -6.98 4.88 14.07
CA ALA A 117 -6.14 4.93 12.87
C ALA A 117 -5.41 6.29 12.76
N GLN A 118 -6.10 7.39 13.06
CA GLN A 118 -5.49 8.73 13.09
C GLN A 118 -4.46 8.86 14.21
N GLY A 119 -4.75 8.36 15.41
CA GLY A 119 -3.82 8.37 16.53
C GLY A 119 -2.51 7.66 16.18
N TYR A 120 -2.61 6.51 15.52
CA TYR A 120 -1.45 5.75 15.05
C TYR A 120 -0.65 6.51 13.98
N VAL A 121 -1.33 7.12 13.00
CA VAL A 121 -0.67 7.96 11.99
C VAL A 121 0.03 9.16 12.63
N ALA A 122 -0.60 9.82 13.60
CA ALA A 122 -0.02 10.97 14.30
C ALA A 122 1.20 10.57 15.16
N GLU A 123 1.16 9.40 15.79
CA GLU A 123 2.31 8.84 16.51
C GLU A 123 3.49 8.58 15.56
N LEU A 124 3.23 7.97 14.40
CA LEU A 124 4.26 7.72 13.39
C LEU A 124 4.85 9.02 12.82
N ALA A 125 4.01 10.00 12.50
CA ALA A 125 4.46 11.31 12.03
C ALA A 125 5.18 12.12 13.13
N GLY A 126 4.83 11.91 14.40
CA GLY A 126 5.49 12.50 15.57
C GLY A 126 6.85 11.88 15.89
N GLY A 127 7.07 10.62 15.47
CA GLY A 127 8.33 9.90 15.60
C GLY A 127 9.44 10.36 14.64
N GLU A 128 9.11 11.11 13.59
CA GLU A 128 10.07 11.64 12.59
C GLU A 128 10.85 12.90 13.04
N ARG A 129 10.93 13.19 14.35
CA ARG A 129 11.84 14.21 14.89
C ARG A 129 13.26 13.70 15.22
N GLY A 130 13.64 12.51 14.75
CA GLY A 130 14.90 11.85 15.16
C GLY A 130 15.78 11.26 14.07
N GLY A 131 15.62 11.59 12.78
CA GLY A 131 16.40 10.92 11.72
C GLY A 131 16.62 11.75 10.47
N ARG A 132 17.49 12.76 10.54
CA ARG A 132 18.29 13.20 9.38
C ARG A 132 19.55 12.34 9.33
N THR A 133 19.84 11.79 8.16
CA THR A 133 21.13 11.85 7.42
C THR A 133 20.90 11.27 6.04
#